data_AF-A0AAU9LH16-F1
#
_entry.id   AF-A0AAU9LH16-F1
#
_cell.length_a   1.000
_cell.length_b   1.000
_cell.length_c   1.000
_cell.angle_alpha   90.00
_cell.angle_beta   90.00
_cell.angle_gamma   90.00
#
_symmetry.space_group_name_H-M   'P 1'
#
loop_
_entity.id
_entity.type
_entity.pdbx_description
1 polymer ?
#
loop_
_entity_poly.entity_id
_entity_poly.type
_entity_poly.pdbx_seq_one_letter_code
_entity_poly.pdbx_strand_id
1 'polypeptide(L)'
;MKLYDAMSLVAMAAHACDGLNFSFQSNLNGWYSCPRYTVAINGTSDDHDAECAVFSVPLCYPGFCKVPDCVNPSVDMFVKRIPAAKDPTTASNFWLLSDDAGSSSTSLEKYMDVATFFLDYTNGAYTIVYGWNYGSALAERLMHLNCPQVTGYVLDDIATTSGATRNKSYYVSMADIDSGDIGDAFMALCATTRECRKHFWSRSLANTLQDLMTQLDDEPKSACAALITKAAGDKITDPASHVLRNVLMLLLLTEKTRYI
;
A
#
# COMPACT_ATOMS: atom_id res chain seq x y z
N MET A 1 15.89 48.56 22.36
CA MET A 1 15.57 47.77 21.15
C MET A 1 16.83 46.97 20.82
N LYS A 2 16.96 45.67 21.04
CA LYS A 2 16.06 44.60 21.54
C LYS A 2 17.01 43.42 21.85
N LEU A 3 17.47 43.13 23.07
CA LEU A 3 16.83 42.30 24.12
C LEU A 3 16.10 41.02 23.66
N TYR A 4 16.30 40.56 22.41
CA TYR A 4 15.54 39.45 21.81
C TYR A 4 16.39 38.27 21.30
N ASP A 5 17.72 38.25 21.51
CA ASP A 5 18.59 37.18 20.97
C ASP A 5 19.13 36.19 22.04
N ALA A 6 18.54 36.17 23.24
CA ALA A 6 18.96 35.27 24.33
C ALA A 6 17.83 34.46 24.98
N MET A 7 16.69 34.29 24.29
CA MET A 7 15.61 33.39 24.72
C MET A 7 15.14 32.50 23.57
N SER A 8 15.96 31.52 23.20
CA SER A 8 15.50 30.31 22.50
C SER A 8 16.54 29.20 22.64
N LEU A 9 16.87 28.87 23.88
CA LEU A 9 17.17 27.50 24.25
C LEU A 9 16.05 27.05 25.18
N VAL A 10 15.52 25.85 24.91
CA VAL A 10 14.52 25.10 25.69
C VAL A 10 13.05 25.47 25.42
N ALA A 11 12.51 25.02 24.27
CA ALA A 11 11.09 24.69 24.11
C ALA A 11 10.81 23.90 22.80
N MET A 12 11.52 22.79 22.55
CA MET A 12 11.08 21.77 21.57
C MET A 12 11.19 20.35 22.13
N ALA A 13 11.04 20.22 23.44
CA ALA A 13 10.79 18.94 24.09
C ALA A 13 9.53 19.11 24.96
N ALA A 14 8.58 18.19 24.82
CA ALA A 14 7.28 18.14 25.48
C ALA A 14 6.21 19.13 24.98
N HIS A 15 5.68 18.89 23.78
CA HIS A 15 4.23 19.02 23.51
C HIS A 15 3.71 17.74 22.85
N ALA A 16 4.37 16.60 23.11
CA ALA A 16 3.90 15.28 22.71
C ALA A 16 3.23 14.65 23.93
N CYS A 17 1.92 14.46 23.83
CA CYS A 17 1.10 13.65 24.74
C CYS A 17 0.98 14.13 26.20
N ASP A 18 0.60 15.38 26.44
CA ASP A 18 -0.33 15.62 27.54
C ASP A 18 -1.73 15.21 27.05
N GLY A 19 -2.07 13.95 27.31
CA GLY A 19 -3.40 13.35 27.20
C GLY A 19 -4.29 13.91 26.09
N LEU A 20 -4.13 13.40 24.87
CA LEU A 20 -5.33 13.20 24.04
C LEU A 20 -6.16 12.11 24.74
N ASN A 21 -6.89 12.50 25.79
CA ASN A 21 -8.05 11.77 26.28
C ASN A 21 -9.13 11.88 25.20
N PHE A 22 -8.92 11.20 24.07
CA PHE A 22 -10.03 10.83 23.21
C PHE A 22 -10.80 9.73 23.96
N SER A 23 -11.63 10.11 24.94
CA SER A 23 -12.68 9.22 25.41
C SER A 23 -13.79 9.22 24.36
N PHE A 24 -13.50 8.69 23.17
CA PHE A 24 -14.57 8.18 22.35
C PHE A 24 -14.85 6.78 22.88
N GLN A 25 -16.09 6.51 23.24
CA GLN A 25 -16.52 5.16 23.58
C GLN A 25 -16.60 4.38 22.27
N SER A 26 -15.43 4.02 21.77
CA SER A 26 -15.25 3.19 20.61
C SER A 26 -15.99 1.88 20.94
N ASN A 27 -16.87 1.44 20.05
CA ASN A 27 -17.77 0.32 20.34
C ASN A 27 -17.44 -0.82 19.39
N LEU A 28 -16.63 -1.75 19.88
CA LEU A 28 -16.50 -3.06 19.27
C LEU A 28 -17.77 -3.86 19.56
N ASN A 29 -18.39 -4.41 18.52
CA ASN A 29 -19.61 -5.23 18.66
C ASN A 29 -19.38 -6.64 19.26
N GLY A 30 -18.16 -6.91 19.73
CA GLY A 30 -17.73 -8.21 20.22
C GLY A 30 -17.13 -9.09 19.12
N TRP A 31 -16.19 -9.95 19.51
CA TRP A 31 -15.56 -10.90 18.59
C TRP A 31 -16.48 -12.10 18.32
N TYR A 32 -16.65 -12.45 17.05
CA TYR A 32 -17.38 -13.63 16.60
C TYR A 32 -16.53 -14.46 15.64
N SER A 33 -16.71 -15.79 15.66
CA SER A 33 -15.98 -16.70 14.76
C SER A 33 -16.34 -16.42 13.30
N CYS A 34 -15.34 -16.43 12.43
CA CYS A 34 -15.49 -16.21 10.99
C CYS A 34 -14.48 -17.06 10.20
N PRO A 35 -14.72 -17.28 8.90
CA PRO A 35 -13.76 -18.01 8.07
C PRO A 35 -12.43 -17.28 7.95
N ARG A 36 -11.33 -18.05 7.99
CA ARG A 36 -9.98 -17.52 7.78
C ARG A 36 -9.87 -16.77 6.44
N TYR A 37 -10.33 -17.40 5.37
CA TYR A 37 -10.28 -16.85 4.02
C TYR A 37 -11.61 -16.20 3.65
N THR A 38 -11.55 -14.98 3.09
CA THR A 38 -12.73 -14.25 2.60
C THR A 38 -13.35 -14.93 1.36
N VAL A 39 -12.54 -15.68 0.60
CA VAL A 39 -12.98 -16.50 -0.54
C VAL A 39 -12.43 -17.92 -0.35
N ALA A 40 -13.31 -18.92 -0.40
CA ALA A 40 -12.93 -20.32 -0.32
C ALA A 40 -12.16 -20.71 -1.60
N ILE A 41 -10.86 -20.99 -1.48
CA ILE A 41 -10.04 -21.37 -2.65
C ILE A 41 -10.52 -22.72 -3.26
N ASN A 42 -11.25 -23.56 -2.51
CA ASN A 42 -11.77 -24.85 -2.99
C ASN A 42 -13.17 -25.23 -2.43
N GLY A 43 -14.04 -24.26 -2.13
CA GLY A 43 -15.44 -24.53 -1.75
C GLY A 43 -15.66 -25.16 -0.36
N THR A 44 -14.61 -25.33 0.44
CA THR A 44 -14.69 -25.61 1.87
C THR A 44 -13.89 -24.54 2.60
N SER A 45 -14.58 -23.66 3.34
CA SER A 45 -13.99 -22.63 4.18
C SER A 45 -14.29 -22.91 5.65
N ASP A 46 -14.23 -24.18 6.04
CA ASP A 46 -14.55 -24.63 7.41
C ASP A 46 -13.40 -24.35 8.42
N ASP A 47 -12.34 -23.66 7.99
CA ASP A 47 -11.29 -23.19 8.89
C ASP A 47 -11.77 -21.91 9.60
N HIS A 48 -12.45 -22.12 10.72
CA HIS A 48 -13.01 -21.11 11.63
C HIS A 48 -12.02 -20.63 12.69
N ASP A 49 -10.72 -20.58 12.36
CA ASP A 49 -9.66 -20.16 13.29
C ASP A 49 -9.47 -18.64 13.37
N ALA A 50 -10.31 -17.87 12.67
CA ALA A 50 -10.32 -16.42 12.71
C ALA A 50 -11.51 -15.88 13.52
N GLU A 51 -11.28 -14.70 14.12
CA GLU A 51 -12.30 -13.91 14.80
C GLU A 51 -12.48 -12.59 14.07
N CYS A 52 -13.73 -12.18 13.92
CA CYS A 52 -14.11 -10.95 13.26
C CYS A 52 -14.91 -10.07 14.21
N ALA A 53 -14.88 -8.77 13.96
CA ALA A 53 -15.70 -7.79 14.66
C ALA A 53 -15.93 -6.58 13.77
N VAL A 54 -16.92 -5.78 14.15
CA VAL A 54 -17.17 -4.45 13.60
C VAL A 54 -16.84 -3.43 14.67
N PHE A 55 -16.00 -2.49 14.28
CA PHE A 55 -15.54 -1.38 15.08
C PHE A 55 -16.12 -0.08 14.55
N SER A 56 -17.00 0.55 15.32
CA SER A 56 -17.64 1.81 14.90
C SER A 56 -16.88 3.01 15.44
N VAL A 57 -16.58 3.96 14.55
CA VAL A 57 -15.77 5.16 14.81
C VAL A 57 -16.47 6.41 14.29
N PRO A 58 -16.21 7.60 14.86
CA PRO A 58 -16.84 8.81 14.38
C PRO A 58 -16.32 9.22 13.00
N LEU A 59 -17.21 9.65 12.12
CA LEU A 59 -16.85 10.28 10.85
C LEU A 59 -16.10 11.60 11.07
N CYS A 60 -16.45 12.34 12.12
CA CYS A 60 -15.76 13.56 12.53
C CYS A 60 -15.23 13.45 13.95
N TYR A 61 -13.91 13.51 14.10
CA TYR A 61 -13.29 13.62 15.41
C TYR A 61 -13.60 14.99 16.06
N PRO A 62 -13.86 15.02 17.39
CA PRO A 62 -14.10 16.26 18.12
C PRO A 62 -13.06 17.35 17.83
N GLY A 63 -13.52 18.54 17.46
CA GLY A 63 -12.67 19.71 17.20
C GLY A 63 -12.17 19.86 15.77
N PHE A 64 -12.37 18.88 14.89
CA PHE A 64 -11.87 18.93 13.51
C PHE A 64 -12.97 19.22 12.48
N CYS A 65 -14.14 18.59 12.61
CA CYS A 65 -15.28 18.83 11.73
C CYS A 65 -16.62 18.63 12.43
N LYS A 66 -17.69 19.06 11.76
CA LYS A 66 -19.08 18.82 12.17
C LYS A 66 -19.75 17.94 11.12
N VAL A 67 -20.38 16.86 11.57
CA VAL A 67 -21.19 16.00 10.67
C VAL A 67 -22.52 16.71 10.41
N PRO A 68 -22.95 16.88 9.15
CA PRO A 68 -24.28 17.37 8.83
C PRO A 68 -25.38 16.41 9.34
N ASP A 69 -26.54 16.94 9.74
CA ASP A 69 -27.64 16.14 10.31
C ASP A 69 -28.16 15.02 9.39
N CYS A 70 -27.94 15.15 8.07
CA CYS A 70 -28.36 14.16 7.07
C CYS A 70 -27.34 13.04 6.82
N VAL A 71 -26.17 13.07 7.47
CA VAL A 71 -25.07 12.12 7.28
C VAL A 71 -24.93 11.26 8.53
N ASN A 72 -24.66 9.96 8.34
CA ASN A 72 -24.37 9.07 9.46
C ASN A 72 -23.10 9.58 10.20
N PRO A 73 -23.17 9.85 11.51
CA PRO A 73 -22.03 10.37 12.26
C PRO A 73 -20.93 9.34 12.51
N SER A 74 -21.17 8.06 12.17
CA SER A 74 -20.22 6.98 12.39
C SER A 74 -19.91 6.21 11.11
N VAL A 75 -18.71 5.64 11.06
CA VAL A 75 -18.23 4.71 10.05
C VAL A 75 -17.98 3.36 10.72
N ASP A 76 -18.46 2.30 10.09
CA ASP A 76 -18.24 0.93 10.55
C ASP A 76 -17.02 0.34 9.86
N MET A 77 -16.06 -0.12 10.66
CA MET A 77 -14.84 -0.76 10.19
C MET A 77 -14.87 -2.24 10.52
N PHE A 78 -14.67 -3.09 9.51
CA PHE A 78 -14.53 -4.51 9.72
C PHE A 78 -13.10 -4.85 10.12
N VAL A 79 -12.93 -5.58 11.21
CA VAL A 79 -11.65 -6.09 11.68
C VAL A 79 -11.68 -7.62 11.75
N LYS A 80 -10.56 -8.24 11.38
CA LYS A 80 -10.34 -9.69 11.47
C LYS A 80 -9.02 -9.95 12.16
N ARG A 81 -8.98 -10.93 13.06
CA ARG A 81 -7.76 -11.41 13.71
C ARG A 81 -7.69 -12.93 13.69
N ILE A 82 -6.47 -13.44 13.78
CA ILE A 82 -6.20 -14.86 14.03
C ILE A 82 -5.55 -14.91 15.41
N PRO A 83 -6.25 -15.42 16.44
CA PRO A 83 -5.67 -15.54 17.78
C PRO A 83 -4.41 -16.41 17.78
N ALA A 84 -3.48 -16.11 18.67
CA ALA A 84 -2.30 -16.95 18.84
C ALA A 84 -2.71 -18.35 19.32
N ALA A 85 -2.13 -19.39 18.72
CA ALA A 85 -2.50 -20.79 19.00
C ALA A 85 -2.25 -21.24 20.45
N LYS A 86 -1.41 -20.52 21.19
CA LYS A 86 -1.11 -20.81 22.61
C LYS A 86 -1.94 -19.92 23.53
N ASP A 87 -1.39 -18.76 23.88
CA ASP A 87 -2.04 -17.81 24.79
C ASP A 87 -2.21 -16.46 24.08
N PRO A 88 -3.42 -16.15 23.60
CA PRO A 88 -3.70 -14.89 22.92
C PRO A 88 -3.64 -13.67 23.85
N THR A 89 -3.66 -13.86 25.18
CA THR A 89 -3.63 -12.75 26.14
C THR A 89 -2.22 -12.19 26.36
N THR A 90 -1.18 -12.99 26.12
CA THR A 90 0.22 -12.61 26.33
C THR A 90 1.06 -12.63 25.05
N ALA A 91 0.57 -13.25 23.99
CA ALA A 91 1.27 -13.30 22.70
C ALA A 91 1.43 -11.90 22.08
N SER A 92 2.56 -11.70 21.40
CA SER A 92 2.81 -10.50 20.62
C SER A 92 1.80 -10.36 19.48
N ASN A 93 1.43 -9.11 19.19
CA ASN A 93 0.53 -8.76 18.10
C ASN A 93 1.32 -8.44 16.84
N PHE A 94 0.87 -8.95 15.71
CA PHE A 94 1.39 -8.60 14.39
C PHE A 94 0.25 -8.06 13.54
N TRP A 95 0.36 -6.77 13.17
CA TRP A 95 -0.66 -6.07 12.42
C TRP A 95 -0.24 -5.84 10.99
N LEU A 96 -1.12 -6.21 10.06
CA LEU A 96 -0.90 -6.08 8.64
C LEU A 96 -1.69 -4.87 8.13
N LEU A 97 -0.99 -3.84 7.68
CA LEU A 97 -1.53 -2.73 6.93
C LEU A 97 -1.08 -2.90 5.48
N SER A 98 -1.94 -3.46 4.64
CA SER A 98 -1.69 -3.61 3.21
C SER A 98 -2.46 -2.58 2.40
N ASP A 99 -2.09 -2.43 1.13
CA ASP A 99 -2.96 -1.81 0.15
C ASP A 99 -4.25 -2.65 -0.03
N ASP A 100 -5.38 -1.97 -0.23
CA ASP A 100 -6.59 -2.58 -0.78
C ASP A 100 -6.49 -2.37 -2.29
N ALA A 101 -6.53 -3.47 -3.06
CA ALA A 101 -6.52 -3.44 -4.51
C ALA A 101 -7.80 -2.77 -5.06
N GLY A 102 -7.87 -1.45 -4.93
CA GLY A 102 -8.90 -0.59 -5.49
C GLY A 102 -9.61 0.30 -4.47
N SER A 103 -9.04 1.46 -4.13
CA SER A 103 -9.76 2.75 -4.01
C SER A 103 -8.87 3.91 -3.55
N SER A 104 -8.76 4.93 -4.42
CA SER A 104 -8.78 6.40 -4.15
C SER A 104 -8.21 6.95 -2.82
N SER A 105 -7.54 8.10 -2.92
CA SER A 105 -7.09 8.98 -1.83
C SER A 105 -8.11 9.31 -0.73
N THR A 106 -9.40 8.99 -0.92
CA THR A 106 -10.44 9.06 0.11
C THR A 106 -10.32 8.00 1.20
N SER A 107 -9.47 6.97 1.03
CA SER A 107 -9.16 6.01 2.09
C SER A 107 -8.39 6.65 3.27
N LEU A 108 -7.80 7.84 3.06
CA LEU A 108 -7.01 8.63 4.02
C LEU A 108 -7.68 8.97 5.36
N GLU A 109 -9.00 8.86 5.44
CA GLU A 109 -9.79 9.21 6.64
C GLU A 109 -10.01 8.02 7.59
N LYS A 110 -9.76 6.76 7.17
CA LYS A 110 -9.99 5.52 7.97
C LYS A 110 -8.94 5.26 9.07
N TYR A 111 -8.04 6.21 9.34
CA TYR A 111 -6.70 5.87 9.85
C TYR A 111 -6.36 6.42 11.25
N MET A 112 -7.01 7.49 11.72
CA MET A 112 -7.02 7.79 13.16
C MET A 112 -7.73 6.69 13.95
N ASP A 113 -8.67 6.03 13.29
CA ASP A 113 -9.46 4.92 13.82
C ASP A 113 -8.60 3.70 14.15
N VAL A 114 -7.56 3.43 13.36
CA VAL A 114 -6.61 2.33 13.62
C VAL A 114 -5.77 2.61 14.87
N ALA A 115 -5.37 3.87 15.09
CA ALA A 115 -4.69 4.27 16.33
C ALA A 115 -5.61 4.13 17.55
N THR A 116 -6.85 4.58 17.44
CA THR A 116 -7.89 4.39 18.48
C THR A 116 -8.10 2.91 18.77
N PHE A 117 -8.17 2.07 17.73
CA PHE A 117 -8.28 0.63 17.90
C PHE A 117 -7.10 0.05 18.66
N PHE A 118 -5.86 0.46 18.34
CA PHE A 118 -4.67 0.00 19.06
C PHE A 118 -4.70 0.35 20.55
N LEU A 119 -5.12 1.57 20.87
CA LEU A 119 -5.22 2.07 22.23
C LEU A 119 -6.20 1.24 23.07
N ASP A 120 -7.34 0.86 22.49
CA ASP A 120 -8.47 0.30 23.23
C ASP A 120 -8.54 -1.24 23.21
N TYR A 121 -8.03 -1.89 22.15
CA TYR A 121 -8.29 -3.33 21.90
C TYR A 121 -7.06 -4.20 21.73
N THR A 122 -5.86 -3.69 22.03
CA THR A 122 -4.66 -4.52 22.12
C THR A 122 -4.53 -5.17 23.49
N ASN A 123 -3.90 -6.34 23.56
CA ASN A 123 -3.68 -7.08 24.81
C ASN A 123 -2.54 -6.49 25.67
N GLY A 124 -1.97 -5.34 25.30
CA GLY A 124 -0.82 -4.72 25.98
C GLY A 124 0.53 -5.43 25.77
N ALA A 125 0.58 -6.52 25.00
CA ALA A 125 1.82 -7.19 24.63
C ALA A 125 2.55 -6.47 23.48
N TYR A 126 3.77 -6.92 23.19
CA TYR A 126 4.58 -6.38 22.09
C TYR A 126 3.80 -6.36 20.78
N THR A 127 3.73 -5.19 20.14
CA THR A 127 2.95 -5.00 18.92
C THR A 127 3.86 -4.51 17.81
N ILE A 128 3.89 -5.25 16.70
CA ILE A 128 4.60 -4.88 15.48
C ILE A 128 3.58 -4.54 14.41
N VAL A 129 3.76 -3.40 13.74
CA VAL A 129 2.96 -2.98 12.59
C VAL A 129 3.78 -3.21 11.31
N TYR A 130 3.27 -4.04 10.42
CA TYR A 130 3.81 -4.29 9.09
C TYR A 130 3.02 -3.45 8.07
N GLY A 131 3.66 -2.44 7.50
CA GLY A 131 3.11 -1.62 6.43
C GLY A 131 3.67 -2.05 5.08
N TRP A 132 2.81 -2.53 4.19
CA TRP A 132 3.17 -2.92 2.83
C TRP A 132 2.58 -1.96 1.81
N ASN A 133 3.39 -1.50 0.85
CA ASN A 133 2.99 -0.55 -0.18
C ASN A 133 2.40 0.72 0.46
N TYR A 134 1.20 1.15 0.09
CA TYR A 134 0.54 2.30 0.71
C TYR A 134 0.39 2.18 2.23
N GLY A 135 0.33 0.95 2.77
CA GLY A 135 0.33 0.68 4.20
C GLY A 135 1.55 1.21 4.96
N SER A 136 2.70 1.40 4.28
CA SER A 136 3.87 2.00 4.93
C SER A 136 3.68 3.49 5.25
N ALA A 137 2.92 4.23 4.44
CA ALA A 137 2.55 5.61 4.74
C ALA A 137 1.61 5.69 5.96
N LEU A 138 0.81 4.65 6.18
CA LEU A 138 -0.04 4.54 7.37
C LEU A 138 0.78 4.24 8.62
N ALA A 139 1.72 3.31 8.51
CA ALA A 139 2.68 3.02 9.56
C ALA A 139 3.50 4.29 9.93
N GLU A 140 3.91 5.09 8.93
CA GLU A 140 4.58 6.39 9.14
C GLU A 140 3.71 7.35 9.98
N ARG A 141 2.40 7.44 9.73
CA ARG A 141 1.50 8.28 10.54
C ARG A 141 1.39 7.80 11.98
N LEU A 142 1.32 6.49 12.20
CA LEU A 142 1.32 5.90 13.54
C LEU A 142 2.62 6.21 14.29
N MET A 143 3.76 6.24 13.59
CA MET A 143 5.03 6.69 14.17
C MET A 143 4.95 8.16 14.59
N HIS A 144 4.41 9.05 13.75
CA HIS A 144 4.25 10.47 14.08
C HIS A 144 3.29 10.72 15.26
N LEU A 145 2.25 9.89 15.40
CA LEU A 145 1.35 9.91 16.56
C LEU A 145 2.00 9.33 17.82
N ASN A 146 3.16 8.68 17.70
CA ASN A 146 3.90 8.06 18.79
C ASN A 146 3.02 7.14 19.66
N CYS A 147 2.24 6.28 19.00
CA CYS A 147 1.30 5.37 19.68
C CYS A 147 2.07 4.44 20.64
N PRO A 148 1.90 4.55 21.98
CA PRO A 148 2.73 3.84 22.95
C PRO A 148 2.51 2.33 22.96
N GLN A 149 1.39 1.85 22.40
CA GLN A 149 1.08 0.43 22.25
C GLN A 149 1.93 -0.24 21.17
N VAL A 150 2.47 0.53 20.21
CA VAL A 150 3.27 -0.02 19.10
C VAL A 150 4.73 -0.09 19.52
N THR A 151 5.27 -1.31 19.53
CA THR A 151 6.68 -1.57 19.89
C THR A 151 7.62 -1.36 18.71
N GLY A 152 7.18 -1.66 17.49
CA GLY A 152 8.03 -1.58 16.32
C GLY A 152 7.26 -1.63 15.00
N TYR A 153 7.98 -1.34 13.93
CA TYR A 153 7.43 -1.23 12.59
C TYR A 153 8.31 -1.97 11.59
N VAL A 154 7.67 -2.57 10.60
CA VAL A 154 8.32 -3.12 9.41
C VAL A 154 7.66 -2.43 8.22
N LEU A 155 8.46 -1.81 7.36
CA LEU A 155 8.00 -1.14 6.15
C LEU A 155 8.53 -1.90 4.94
N ASP A 156 7.63 -2.34 4.08
CA ASP A 156 7.93 -3.09 2.86
C ASP A 156 7.29 -2.39 1.65
N ASP A 157 7.99 -2.34 0.53
CA ASP A 157 7.58 -1.62 -0.69
C ASP A 157 7.16 -0.16 -0.42
N ILE A 158 8.05 0.64 0.16
CA ILE A 158 7.70 1.84 0.91
C ILE A 158 7.07 2.96 0.05
N ALA A 159 5.83 3.32 0.36
CA ALA A 159 5.27 4.65 0.10
C ALA A 159 5.50 5.58 1.32
N THR A 160 5.98 6.81 1.09
CA THR A 160 6.18 7.80 2.16
C THR A 160 5.53 9.15 1.82
N THR A 161 5.00 9.81 2.85
CA THR A 161 4.33 11.12 2.70
C THR A 161 5.15 12.30 3.20
N SER A 162 6.23 12.06 3.96
CA SER A 162 7.07 13.12 4.52
C SER A 162 8.51 13.11 3.99
N GLY A 163 9.08 14.31 3.85
CA GLY A 163 10.53 14.52 3.71
C GLY A 163 11.20 14.11 2.40
N ALA A 164 10.61 13.23 1.60
CA ALA A 164 11.14 12.88 0.28
C ALA A 164 10.89 14.01 -0.74
N THR A 165 11.92 14.34 -1.53
CA THR A 165 11.75 15.21 -2.69
C THR A 165 10.84 14.51 -3.71
N ARG A 166 10.10 15.28 -4.54
CA ARG A 166 9.12 14.70 -5.49
C ARG A 166 9.69 13.56 -6.36
N ASN A 167 10.97 13.60 -6.70
CA ASN A 167 11.68 12.57 -7.47
C ASN A 167 12.16 11.36 -6.64
N LYS A 168 11.90 11.33 -5.34
CA LYS A 168 12.22 10.24 -4.40
C LYS A 168 10.97 9.73 -3.67
N SER A 169 9.81 10.32 -3.93
CA SER A 169 8.53 9.86 -3.42
C SER A 169 7.91 8.90 -4.44
N TYR A 170 7.43 7.76 -3.95
CA TYR A 170 6.65 6.85 -4.78
C TYR A 170 5.30 7.48 -5.13
N TYR A 171 5.06 7.69 -6.43
CA TYR A 171 3.78 8.08 -6.97
C TYR A 171 3.39 7.06 -8.02
N VAL A 172 2.16 6.54 -7.95
CA VAL A 172 1.64 5.61 -8.98
C VAL A 172 1.73 6.22 -10.39
N SER A 173 1.62 7.54 -10.52
CA SER A 173 1.80 8.24 -11.80
C SER A 173 3.23 8.18 -12.37
N MET A 174 4.22 7.78 -11.56
CA MET A 174 5.61 7.57 -11.98
C MET A 174 5.91 6.09 -12.28
N ALA A 175 4.94 5.18 -12.08
CA ALA A 175 5.16 3.74 -12.24
C ALA A 175 5.71 3.37 -13.63
N ASP A 176 5.32 4.08 -14.68
CA ASP A 176 5.84 3.88 -16.04
C ASP A 176 7.34 4.23 -16.16
N ILE A 177 7.78 5.28 -15.47
CA ILE A 177 9.17 5.72 -15.46
C ILE A 177 10.00 4.71 -14.65
N ASP A 178 9.56 4.41 -13.44
CA ASP A 178 10.26 3.49 -12.53
C ASP A 178 10.35 2.07 -13.14
N SER A 179 9.29 1.62 -13.81
CA SER A 179 9.30 0.35 -14.55
C SER A 179 10.18 0.41 -15.80
N GLY A 180 10.32 1.58 -16.42
CA GLY A 180 11.25 1.82 -17.52
C GLY A 180 12.69 1.53 -17.13
N ASP A 181 13.12 2.02 -15.97
CA ASP A 181 14.47 1.77 -15.43
C ASP A 181 14.73 0.27 -15.19
N ILE A 182 13.73 -0.46 -14.67
CA ILE A 182 13.79 -1.92 -14.52
C ILE A 182 13.90 -2.60 -15.89
N GLY A 183 13.11 -2.15 -16.87
CA GLY A 183 13.16 -2.63 -18.25
C GLY A 183 14.53 -2.44 -18.88
N ASP A 184 15.13 -1.26 -18.72
CA ASP A 184 16.47 -0.96 -19.23
C ASP A 184 17.53 -1.85 -18.57
N ALA A 185 17.46 -2.04 -17.25
CA ALA A 185 18.34 -2.97 -16.54
C ALA A 185 18.19 -4.41 -17.02
N PHE A 186 16.97 -4.87 -17.26
CA PHE A 186 16.69 -6.20 -17.80
C PHE A 186 17.27 -6.37 -19.22
N MET A 187 17.09 -5.37 -20.09
CA MET A 187 17.62 -5.40 -21.45
C MET A 187 19.16 -5.35 -21.47
N ALA A 188 19.78 -4.58 -20.57
CA ALA A 188 21.22 -4.56 -20.37
C ALA A 188 21.74 -5.92 -19.86
N LEU A 189 21.03 -6.55 -18.92
CA LEU A 189 21.35 -7.90 -18.46
C LEU A 189 21.24 -8.91 -19.61
N CYS A 190 20.18 -8.86 -20.42
CA CYS A 190 20.01 -9.70 -21.60
C CYS A 190 21.20 -9.60 -22.57
N ALA A 191 21.74 -8.39 -22.76
CA ALA A 191 22.91 -8.17 -23.59
C ALA A 191 24.17 -8.85 -23.04
N THR A 192 24.27 -9.13 -21.74
CA THR A 192 25.40 -9.85 -21.15
C THR A 192 25.15 -11.35 -21.00
N THR A 193 23.90 -11.78 -20.86
CA THR A 193 23.50 -13.19 -20.68
C THR A 193 23.39 -13.94 -22.01
N ARG A 194 24.24 -14.95 -22.23
CA ARG A 194 24.28 -15.76 -23.48
C ARG A 194 22.92 -16.29 -23.89
N GLU A 195 22.15 -16.82 -22.94
CA GLU A 195 20.86 -17.45 -23.23
C GLU A 195 19.78 -16.45 -23.69
N CYS A 196 19.91 -15.17 -23.34
CA CYS A 196 19.06 -14.12 -23.88
C CYS A 196 19.64 -13.54 -25.17
N ARG A 197 20.92 -13.15 -25.15
CA ARG A 197 21.63 -12.55 -26.29
C ARG A 197 21.55 -13.40 -27.56
N LYS A 198 21.52 -14.73 -27.44
CA LYS A 198 21.38 -15.62 -28.61
C LYS A 198 20.05 -15.47 -29.35
N HIS A 199 19.06 -14.77 -28.82
CA HIS A 199 17.83 -14.44 -29.55
C HIS A 199 17.95 -13.12 -30.32
N PHE A 200 19.00 -12.35 -30.06
CA PHE A 200 19.21 -10.98 -30.53
C PHE A 200 20.63 -10.86 -31.13
N TRP A 201 20.91 -11.67 -32.15
CA TRP A 201 22.28 -11.82 -32.70
C TRP A 201 22.83 -10.57 -33.39
N SER A 202 21.99 -9.87 -34.16
CA SER A 202 22.41 -8.73 -35.00
C SER A 202 22.01 -7.36 -34.42
N ARG A 203 21.05 -7.32 -33.50
CA ARG A 203 20.56 -6.13 -32.80
C ARG A 203 20.41 -6.46 -31.32
N SER A 204 20.53 -5.48 -30.44
CA SER A 204 20.21 -5.68 -29.01
C SER A 204 18.70 -5.87 -28.81
N LEU A 205 18.30 -6.46 -27.68
CA LEU A 205 16.90 -6.50 -27.26
C LEU A 205 16.29 -5.09 -27.19
N ALA A 206 17.02 -4.12 -26.62
CA ALA A 206 16.57 -2.73 -26.51
C ALA A 206 16.28 -2.11 -27.88
N ASN A 207 17.20 -2.24 -28.85
CA ASN A 207 16.99 -1.69 -30.19
C ASN A 207 15.82 -2.40 -30.89
N THR A 208 15.77 -3.73 -30.79
CA THR A 208 14.69 -4.54 -31.40
C THR A 208 13.32 -4.14 -30.86
N LEU A 209 13.20 -3.93 -29.56
CA LEU A 209 11.95 -3.49 -28.92
C LEU A 209 11.58 -2.08 -29.36
N GLN A 210 12.55 -1.15 -29.38
CA GLN A 210 12.31 0.22 -29.82
C GLN A 210 11.84 0.27 -31.29
N ASP A 211 12.48 -0.49 -32.18
CA ASP A 211 12.09 -0.59 -33.58
C ASP A 211 10.66 -1.13 -33.74
N LEU A 212 10.31 -2.16 -32.96
CA LEU A 212 8.98 -2.74 -32.95
C LEU A 212 7.94 -1.72 -32.48
N MET A 213 8.22 -0.99 -31.40
CA MET A 213 7.32 0.06 -30.92
C MET A 213 7.11 1.15 -31.96
N THR A 214 8.18 1.62 -32.62
CA THR A 214 8.09 2.60 -33.71
C THR A 214 7.27 2.09 -34.88
N GLN A 215 7.46 0.83 -35.30
CA GLN A 215 6.65 0.22 -36.38
C GLN A 215 5.17 0.12 -36.01
N LEU A 216 4.85 -0.17 -34.74
CA LEU A 216 3.46 -0.20 -34.27
C LEU A 216 2.81 1.18 -34.28
N ASP A 217 3.58 2.23 -33.99
CA ASP A 217 3.11 3.63 -34.05
C ASP A 217 2.94 4.12 -35.49
N ASP A 218 3.84 3.74 -36.38
CA ASP A 218 3.77 4.08 -37.81
C ASP A 218 2.66 3.31 -38.54
N GLU A 219 2.36 2.08 -38.11
CA GLU A 219 1.35 1.19 -38.70
C GLU A 219 0.25 0.76 -37.70
N PRO A 220 -0.57 1.70 -37.18
CA PRO A 220 -1.52 1.43 -36.10
C PRO A 220 -2.68 0.52 -36.51
N LYS A 221 -2.88 0.30 -37.82
CA LYS A 221 -3.91 -0.58 -38.39
C LYS A 221 -3.37 -1.95 -38.84
N SER A 222 -2.09 -2.24 -38.59
CA SER A 222 -1.51 -3.53 -38.92
C SER A 222 -2.20 -4.67 -38.15
N ALA A 223 -2.15 -5.88 -38.71
CA ALA A 223 -2.66 -7.06 -38.01
C ALA A 223 -1.96 -7.29 -36.65
N CYS A 224 -0.68 -6.92 -36.55
CA CYS A 224 0.10 -7.02 -35.32
C CYS A 224 -0.38 -6.00 -34.26
N ALA A 225 -0.63 -4.75 -34.65
CA ALA A 225 -1.18 -3.74 -33.75
C ALA A 225 -2.55 -4.18 -33.19
N ALA A 226 -3.42 -4.73 -34.05
CA ALA A 226 -4.72 -5.26 -33.63
C ALA A 226 -4.61 -6.47 -32.68
N LEU A 227 -3.61 -7.35 -32.85
CA LEU A 227 -3.38 -8.47 -31.95
C LEU A 227 -2.93 -7.99 -30.55
N ILE A 228 -2.02 -7.02 -30.50
CA ILE A 228 -1.50 -6.48 -29.24
C ILE A 228 -2.59 -5.76 -28.45
N THR A 229 -3.38 -4.89 -29.09
CA THR A 229 -4.47 -4.18 -28.41
C THR A 229 -5.56 -5.12 -27.92
N LYS A 230 -5.90 -6.15 -28.70
CA LYS A 230 -6.86 -7.19 -28.27
C LYS A 230 -6.40 -7.95 -27.03
N ALA A 231 -5.09 -8.21 -26.89
CA ALA A 231 -4.55 -8.92 -25.73
C ALA A 231 -4.75 -8.15 -24.40
N ALA A 232 -4.93 -6.84 -24.46
CA ALA A 232 -5.11 -5.99 -23.28
C ALA A 232 -6.60 -5.68 -22.97
N GLY A 233 -7.53 -6.13 -23.82
CA GLY A 233 -8.98 -6.07 -23.61
C GLY A 233 -9.68 -4.92 -24.35
N ASP A 234 -10.96 -5.12 -24.67
CA ASP A 234 -11.75 -4.29 -25.61
C ASP A 234 -11.96 -2.82 -25.20
N LYS A 235 -11.53 -2.42 -23.99
CA LYS A 235 -11.72 -1.06 -23.45
C LYS A 235 -10.48 -0.17 -23.51
N ILE A 236 -9.33 -0.69 -23.93
CA ILE A 236 -8.09 0.08 -23.98
C ILE A 236 -7.99 0.78 -25.35
N THR A 237 -7.95 2.11 -25.33
CA THR A 237 -7.83 2.96 -26.52
C THR A 237 -6.39 3.41 -26.80
N ASP A 238 -5.44 2.94 -26.02
CA ASP A 238 -4.03 3.33 -26.14
C ASP A 238 -3.40 2.79 -27.42
N PRO A 239 -2.38 3.47 -27.97
CA PRO A 239 -1.62 2.94 -29.10
C PRO A 239 -1.03 1.56 -28.80
N ALA A 240 -0.91 0.70 -29.83
CA ALA A 240 -0.41 -0.67 -29.65
C ALA A 240 1.00 -0.72 -29.02
N SER A 241 1.84 0.28 -29.27
CA SER A 241 3.16 0.42 -28.65
C SER A 241 3.07 0.64 -27.12
N HIS A 242 2.14 1.47 -26.65
CA HIS A 242 1.88 1.72 -25.23
C HIS A 242 1.34 0.45 -24.56
N VAL A 243 0.41 -0.24 -25.22
CA VAL A 243 -0.13 -1.52 -24.73
C VAL A 243 0.98 -2.55 -24.60
N LEU A 244 1.86 -2.67 -25.61
CA LEU A 244 3.01 -3.57 -25.55
C LEU A 244 3.93 -3.25 -24.38
N ARG A 245 4.24 -1.97 -24.16
CA ARG A 245 5.08 -1.52 -23.03
C ARG A 245 4.46 -1.91 -21.68
N ASN A 246 3.15 -1.72 -21.52
CA ASN A 246 2.44 -2.09 -20.29
C ASN A 246 2.44 -3.60 -20.06
N VAL A 247 2.20 -4.41 -21.11
CA VAL A 247 2.26 -5.88 -21.00
C VAL A 247 3.65 -6.35 -20.58
N LEU A 248 4.70 -5.80 -21.18
CA LEU A 248 6.08 -6.15 -20.82
C LEU A 248 6.44 -5.72 -19.39
N MET A 249 5.99 -4.54 -18.95
CA MET A 249 6.12 -4.08 -17.57
C MET A 249 5.46 -5.06 -16.59
N LEU A 250 4.21 -5.47 -16.86
CA LEU A 250 3.51 -6.43 -15.99
C LEU A 250 4.26 -7.76 -15.88
N LEU A 251 4.87 -8.24 -16.97
CA LEU A 251 5.70 -9.45 -16.93
C LEU A 251 6.92 -9.30 -16.04
N LEU A 252 7.55 -8.13 -16.00
CA LEU A 252 8.69 -7.84 -15.11
C LEU A 252 8.26 -7.74 -13.63
N LEU A 253 7.00 -7.40 -13.37
CA LEU A 253 6.47 -7.32 -12.01
C LEU A 253 5.98 -8.67 -11.45
N THR A 254 5.75 -9.68 -12.30
CA THR A 254 5.29 -10.98 -11.80
C THR A 254 6.35 -11.69 -10.96
N GLU A 255 5.95 -12.35 -9.86
CA GLU A 255 6.88 -13.10 -9.02
C GLU A 255 7.58 -14.24 -9.79
N LYS A 256 6.90 -14.83 -10.78
CA LYS A 256 7.44 -15.93 -11.59
C LYS A 256 8.67 -15.55 -12.42
N THR A 257 8.86 -14.28 -12.72
CA THR A 257 10.03 -13.79 -13.46
C THR A 257 11.17 -13.30 -12.56
N ARG A 258 10.93 -13.11 -11.25
CA ARG A 258 11.94 -12.64 -10.28
C ARG A 258 12.88 -13.74 -9.74
N TYR A 259 12.53 -15.02 -9.91
CA TYR A 259 13.30 -16.17 -9.38
C TYR A 259 14.06 -16.99 -10.45
N ILE A 260 14.38 -16.39 -11.61
CA ILE A 260 15.17 -17.04 -12.68
C ILE A 260 16.64 -16.64 -12.59
#